data_AF-V9W1U5-F1
#
_entry.id   AF-V9W1U5-F1
#
_cell.length_a   1.000
_cell.length_b   1.000
_cell.length_c   1.000
_cell.angle_alpha   90.00
_cell.angle_beta   90.00
_cell.angle_gamma   90.00
#
_symmetry.space_group_name_H-M   'P 1'
#
loop_
_entity.id
_entity.type
_entity.pdbx_description
1 polymer ?
#
loop_
_entity_poly.entity_id
_entity_poly.type
_entity_poly.pdbx_seq_one_letter_code
_entity_poly.pdbx_strand_id
1 'polypeptide(L)'
;MPSVGVNGATVSQVAQRHEIRRQQIYVWRYELRRKGLLTPDDATQFLPFDITSPPEPPGACAPEANLALIEVVLRNGRSLRVDAHVDAAVLTRLIQAVEAA
;
A
#
# COMPACT_ATOMS: atom_id res chain seq x y z
N MET A 1 29.30 -6.90 10.89
CA MET A 1 27.84 -6.81 11.14
C MET A 1 27.15 -6.65 9.79
N PRO A 2 26.03 -7.34 9.50
CA PRO A 2 25.40 -7.26 8.20
C PRO A 2 24.69 -5.91 8.09
N SER A 3 25.22 -5.04 7.22
CA SER A 3 24.65 -3.74 6.84
C SER A 3 23.41 -3.99 5.98
N VAL A 4 22.27 -3.39 6.30
CA VAL A 4 21.00 -3.68 5.61
C VAL A 4 20.41 -2.37 5.06
N GLY A 5 20.78 -1.97 3.84
CA GLY A 5 20.12 -0.86 3.12
C GLY A 5 21.04 0.26 2.64
N VAL A 6 20.47 1.16 1.83
CA VAL A 6 21.16 2.14 0.97
C VAL A 6 22.04 3.17 1.71
N ASN A 7 21.96 3.23 3.04
CA ASN A 7 22.81 4.08 3.88
C ASN A 7 23.51 3.32 5.02
N GLY A 8 23.60 1.98 4.94
CA GLY A 8 24.21 1.14 5.99
C GLY A 8 23.40 1.07 7.29
N ALA A 9 22.17 1.60 7.31
CA ALA A 9 21.29 1.57 8.47
C ALA A 9 20.96 0.13 8.87
N THR A 10 20.86 -0.14 10.16
CA THR A 10 20.43 -1.45 10.66
C THR A 10 18.92 -1.50 10.83
N VAL A 11 18.34 -2.71 10.82
CA VAL A 11 16.92 -2.96 11.13
C VAL A 11 16.49 -2.25 12.42
N SER A 12 17.37 -2.17 13.44
CA SER A 12 17.09 -1.45 14.70
C SER A 12 16.93 0.05 14.51
N GLN A 13 17.81 0.67 13.73
CA GLN A 13 17.80 2.12 13.51
C GLN A 13 16.55 2.53 12.73
N VAL A 14 16.16 1.73 11.73
CA VAL A 14 14.91 1.93 10.99
C VAL A 14 13.70 1.74 11.92
N ALA A 15 13.70 0.69 12.74
CA ALA A 15 12.62 0.44 13.68
C ALA A 15 12.42 1.61 14.66
N GLN A 16 13.53 2.12 15.23
CA GLN A 16 13.52 3.26 16.14
C GLN A 16 13.03 4.54 15.47
N ARG A 17 13.49 4.84 14.25
CA ARG A 17 13.09 6.05 13.50
C ARG A 17 11.59 6.11 13.22
N HIS A 18 10.97 4.97 13.00
CA HIS A 18 9.55 4.86 12.69
C HIS A 18 8.70 4.41 13.87
N GLU A 19 9.25 4.41 15.09
CA GLU A 19 8.54 4.02 16.33
C GLU A 19 7.90 2.62 16.27
N ILE A 20 8.40 1.74 15.38
CA ILE A 20 7.92 0.37 15.23
C ILE A 20 8.83 -0.59 15.98
N ARG A 21 8.27 -1.68 16.52
CA ARG A 21 9.08 -2.70 17.19
C ARG A 21 9.84 -3.54 16.17
N ARG A 22 11.09 -3.88 16.46
CA ARG A 22 11.92 -4.75 15.61
C ARG A 22 11.24 -6.08 15.28
N GLN A 23 10.54 -6.67 16.25
CA GLN A 23 9.76 -7.90 16.09
C GLN A 23 8.67 -7.78 15.01
N GLN A 24 8.04 -6.61 14.90
CA GLN A 24 7.00 -6.33 13.90
C GLN A 24 7.56 -6.44 12.48
N ILE A 25 8.78 -5.98 12.24
CA ILE A 25 9.48 -6.12 10.95
C ILE A 25 9.71 -7.61 10.61
N TYR A 26 10.09 -8.43 11.59
CA TYR A 26 10.28 -9.87 11.37
C TYR A 26 8.95 -10.60 11.13
N VAL A 27 7.89 -10.24 11.85
CA VAL A 27 6.54 -10.77 11.63
C VAL A 27 6.07 -10.44 10.21
N TRP A 28 6.23 -9.20 9.75
CA TRP A 28 5.86 -8.81 8.39
C TRP A 28 6.67 -9.55 7.33
N ARG A 29 7.99 -9.72 7.53
CA ARG A 29 8.82 -10.53 6.62
C ARG A 29 8.33 -11.96 6.53
N TYR A 30 7.97 -12.57 7.66
CA TYR A 30 7.43 -13.92 7.68
C TYR A 30 6.10 -14.02 6.93
N GLU A 31 5.16 -13.11 7.21
CA GLU A 31 3.85 -13.05 6.56
C GLU A 31 3.96 -12.84 5.03
N LEU A 32 4.83 -11.92 4.61
CA LEU A 32 5.04 -11.64 3.19
C LEU A 32 5.72 -12.81 2.45
N ARG A 33 6.67 -13.51 3.09
CA ARG A 33 7.24 -14.76 2.55
C ARG A 33 6.20 -15.85 2.42
N ARG A 34 5.37 -16.03 3.46
CA ARG A 34 4.27 -17.01 3.45
C ARG A 34 3.28 -16.74 2.31
N LYS A 35 3.05 -15.47 1.98
CA LYS A 35 2.17 -15.04 0.89
C LYS A 35 2.83 -15.08 -0.50
N GLY A 36 4.10 -15.49 -0.61
CA GLY A 36 4.84 -15.49 -1.88
C GLY A 36 5.15 -14.08 -2.42
N LEU A 37 4.97 -13.05 -1.60
CA LEU A 37 5.16 -11.64 -1.97
C LEU A 37 6.58 -11.15 -1.75
N LEU A 38 7.43 -11.97 -1.12
CA LEU A 38 8.86 -11.75 -1.02
C LEU A 38 9.58 -12.85 -1.76
N THR A 39 10.31 -12.48 -2.82
CA THR A 39 11.29 -13.35 -3.44
C THR A 39 12.36 -13.72 -2.40
N PRO A 40 12.79 -14.99 -2.33
CA PRO A 40 13.89 -15.37 -1.47
C PRO A 40 15.18 -14.86 -2.12
N ASP A 41 15.63 -13.67 -1.74
CA ASP A 41 16.98 -13.23 -2.07
C ASP A 41 17.68 -12.48 -0.92
N ASP A 42 19.00 -12.64 -0.94
CA ASP A 42 20.00 -12.43 0.12
C ASP A 42 20.30 -10.94 0.41
N ALA A 43 19.69 -10.03 -0.35
CA ALA A 43 19.88 -8.58 -0.24
C ALA A 43 18.57 -7.84 0.04
N THR A 44 17.85 -8.21 1.11
CA THR A 44 16.72 -7.38 1.57
C THR A 44 17.24 -6.02 2.03
N GLN A 45 17.08 -4.97 1.23
CA GLN A 45 17.57 -3.63 1.54
C GLN A 45 16.42 -2.75 2.02
N PHE A 46 16.68 -1.92 3.04
CA PHE A 46 15.78 -0.81 3.34
C PHE A 46 16.01 0.30 2.32
N LEU A 47 14.96 0.62 1.56
CA LEU A 47 14.93 1.76 0.65
C LEU A 47 14.25 2.93 1.37
N PRO A 48 14.85 4.13 1.34
CA PRO A 48 14.15 5.33 1.80
C PRO A 48 12.92 5.54 0.93
N PHE A 49 11.76 5.65 1.57
CA PHE A 49 10.51 6.03 0.92
C PHE A 49 9.93 7.19 1.71
N ASP A 50 9.80 8.34 1.06
CA ASP A 50 9.11 9.48 1.65
C ASP A 50 7.61 9.23 1.53
N ILE A 51 6.95 9.07 2.68
CA ILE A 51 5.50 9.13 2.75
C ILE A 51 5.15 10.60 2.57
N THR A 52 4.95 11.03 1.32
CA THR A 52 4.36 12.34 1.05
C THR A 52 3.03 12.36 1.77
N SER A 53 2.94 13.16 2.85
CA SER A 53 1.65 13.52 3.42
C SER A 53 0.77 13.99 2.25
N PRO A 54 -0.51 13.56 2.15
CA PRO A 54 -1.38 14.06 1.10
C PRO A 54 -1.23 15.59 1.05
N PRO A 55 -1.02 16.17 -0.14
CA PRO A 55 -0.78 17.60 -0.26
C PRO A 55 -1.92 18.32 0.46
N GLU A 56 -1.55 19.14 1.45
CA GLU A 56 -2.50 20.04 2.09
C GLU A 56 -3.11 20.88 0.97
N PRO A 57 -4.45 20.89 0.82
CA PRO A 57 -5.06 21.48 -0.36
C PRO A 57 -4.71 22.97 -0.39
N PRO A 58 -4.23 23.49 -1.55
CA PRO A 58 -4.00 24.92 -1.70
C PRO A 58 -5.33 25.64 -1.46
N GLY A 59 -5.26 26.71 -0.67
CA GLY A 59 -6.42 27.45 -0.20
C GLY A 59 -7.43 27.80 -1.31
N ALA A 60 -8.69 27.65 -0.96
CA ALA A 60 -9.88 28.25 -1.58
C ALA A 60 -9.98 28.11 -3.12
N CYS A 61 -10.41 26.95 -3.57
CA CYS A 61 -11.39 26.87 -4.65
C CYS A 61 -12.33 25.70 -4.29
N ALA A 62 -13.63 26.00 -4.15
CA ALA A 62 -14.81 25.15 -3.92
C ALA A 62 -14.61 23.71 -3.40
N PRO A 63 -15.43 23.22 -2.45
CA PRO A 63 -15.40 21.80 -2.11
C PRO A 63 -15.94 21.04 -3.34
N GLU A 64 -15.06 20.62 -4.23
CA GLU A 64 -15.35 19.48 -5.08
C GLU A 64 -15.67 18.40 -4.08
N ALA A 65 -16.95 18.01 -4.05
CA ALA A 65 -17.44 16.99 -3.15
C ALA A 65 -16.44 15.83 -3.24
N ASN A 66 -15.67 15.64 -2.16
CA ASN A 66 -14.82 14.49 -1.98
C ASN A 66 -15.76 13.29 -1.89
N LEU A 67 -16.28 12.87 -3.04
CA LEU A 67 -16.99 11.64 -3.25
C LEU A 67 -15.98 10.57 -2.87
N ALA A 68 -16.21 9.94 -1.71
CA ALA A 68 -15.32 8.95 -1.13
C ALA A 68 -15.20 7.78 -2.12
N LEU A 69 -14.18 7.85 -2.97
CA LEU A 69 -13.98 6.91 -4.05
C LEU A 69 -13.36 5.64 -3.47
N ILE A 70 -14.09 4.54 -3.58
CA ILE A 70 -13.66 3.21 -3.14
C ILE A 70 -12.95 2.53 -4.30
N GLU A 71 -11.72 2.08 -4.08
CA GLU A 71 -10.98 1.25 -5.04
C GLU A 71 -11.19 -0.24 -4.73
N VAL A 72 -11.70 -0.97 -5.72
CA VAL A 72 -11.95 -2.41 -5.69
C VAL A 72 -10.94 -3.10 -6.60
N VAL A 73 -10.08 -3.95 -6.02
CA VAL A 73 -9.10 -4.75 -6.77
C VAL A 73 -9.70 -6.10 -7.12
N LEU A 74 -9.69 -6.44 -8.41
CA LEU A 74 -10.30 -7.64 -8.97
C LEU A 74 -9.28 -8.78 -9.14
N ARG A 75 -9.77 -10.00 -9.34
CA ARG A 75 -8.92 -11.21 -9.44
C ARG A 75 -8.02 -11.22 -10.67
N ASN A 76 -8.40 -10.51 -11.72
CA ASN A 76 -7.61 -10.34 -12.94
C ASN A 76 -6.52 -9.26 -12.81
N GLY A 77 -6.32 -8.69 -11.62
CA GLY A 77 -5.30 -7.66 -11.36
C GLY A 77 -5.71 -6.26 -11.80
N ARG A 78 -6.92 -6.06 -12.33
CA ARG A 78 -7.47 -4.75 -12.65
C ARG A 78 -8.09 -4.12 -11.40
N SER A 79 -8.14 -2.80 -11.35
CA SER A 79 -8.86 -2.08 -10.30
C SER A 79 -10.01 -1.26 -10.87
N LEU A 80 -11.09 -1.20 -10.10
CA LEU A 80 -12.29 -0.42 -10.37
C LEU A 80 -12.45 0.61 -9.26
N ARG A 81 -12.63 1.88 -9.62
CA ARG A 81 -12.90 2.96 -8.67
C ARG A 81 -14.36 3.40 -8.78
N VAL A 82 -15.07 3.41 -7.65
CA VAL A 82 -16.50 3.73 -7.58
C VAL A 82 -16.79 4.67 -6.42
N ASP A 83 -17.82 5.50 -6.55
CA ASP A 83 -18.30 6.30 -5.44
C ASP A 83 -18.89 5.43 -4.31
N ALA A 84 -18.81 5.91 -3.07
CA ALA A 84 -19.35 5.22 -1.90
C ALA A 84 -20.87 4.97 -1.95
N HIS A 85 -21.64 5.75 -2.72
CA HIS A 85 -23.09 5.61 -2.86
C HIS A 85 -23.50 4.84 -4.11
N VAL A 86 -22.57 4.13 -4.77
CA VAL A 86 -22.89 3.29 -5.93
C VAL A 86 -23.89 2.20 -5.55
N ASP A 87 -24.93 2.02 -6.37
CA ASP A 87 -25.90 0.95 -6.19
C ASP A 87 -25.23 -0.43 -6.31
N ALA A 88 -25.63 -1.37 -5.43
CA ALA A 88 -25.02 -2.68 -5.35
C ALA A 88 -25.19 -3.52 -6.63
N ALA A 89 -26.32 -3.38 -7.33
CA ALA A 89 -26.54 -4.09 -8.59
C ALA A 89 -25.68 -3.51 -9.71
N VAL A 90 -25.49 -2.18 -9.72
CA VAL A 90 -24.57 -1.52 -10.66
C VAL A 90 -23.12 -1.93 -10.38
N LEU A 91 -22.69 -1.91 -9.13
CA LEU A 91 -21.34 -2.33 -8.74
C LEU A 91 -21.06 -3.78 -9.17
N THR A 92 -22.01 -4.69 -8.93
CA THR A 92 -21.86 -6.11 -9.33
C THR A 92 -21.71 -6.27 -10.84
N ARG A 93 -22.50 -5.53 -11.64
CA ARG A 93 -22.41 -5.55 -13.10
C ARG A 93 -21.06 -5.01 -13.59
N LEU A 94 -20.56 -3.93 -12.99
CA LEU A 94 -19.25 -3.38 -13.33
C LEU A 94 -18.12 -4.37 -13.00
N ILE A 95 -18.18 -5.00 -11.83
CA ILE A 95 -17.21 -6.03 -11.44
C ILE A 95 -17.21 -7.18 -12.45
N GLN A 96 -18.38 -7.74 -12.79
CA GLN A 96 -18.48 -8.83 -13.76
C GLN A 96 -17.98 -8.43 -15.16
N ALA A 97 -18.32 -7.23 -15.62
CA ALA A 97 -17.88 -6.74 -16.93
C ALA A 97 -16.36 -6.54 -17.00
N VAL A 98 -15.75 -6.04 -15.92
CA VAL A 98 -14.29 -5.83 -15.86
C VAL A 98 -13.55 -7.15 -15.63
N GLU A 99 -14.13 -8.11 -14.91
CA GLU A 99 -13.53 -9.44 -14.74
C GLU A 99 -13.59 -10.29 -16.01
N ALA A 100 -14.64 -10.14 -16.83
CA ALA A 100 -14.80 -10.88 -18.08
C ALA A 100 -14.03 -10.31 -19.28
N ALA A 101 -13.46 -9.11 -19.15
CA ALA A 101 -12.69 -8.40 -20.19
C ALA A 101 -11.18 -8.57 -20.00
#